data_AF-A0A9E6EFL4-F1
#
_entry.id   AF-A0A9E6EFL4-F1
#
_cell.length_a   1.000
_cell.length_b   1.000
_cell.length_c   1.000
_cell.angle_alpha   90.00
_cell.angle_beta   90.00
_cell.angle_gamma   90.00
#
_symmetry.space_group_name_H-M   'P 1'
#
loop_
_entity.id
_entity.type
_entity.pdbx_description
1 polymer ?
#
loop_
_entity_poly.entity_id
_entity_poly.type
_entity_poly.pdbx_seq_one_letter_code
_entity_poly.pdbx_strand_id
1 'polypeptide(L)' 'MIPIQPEEITQLAPMSNSVHRLAKLVSDPESQVADITRVVELDEALTANLLRWANSAWSRSQNPVVSVREAVIRV' A
#
# COMPACT_ATOMS: atom_id res chain seq x y z
N MET A 1 -1.11 -3.87 24.60
CA MET A 1 -0.45 -2.78 23.86
C MET A 1 -0.48 -1.56 24.75
N ILE A 2 0.67 -1.00 25.13
CA ILE A 2 0.73 0.22 25.95
C ILE A 2 0.40 1.41 25.03
N PRO A 3 -0.52 2.32 25.40
CA PRO A 3 -0.83 3.49 24.60
C PRO A 3 0.34 4.49 24.67
N ILE A 4 0.99 4.71 23.54
CA ILE A 4 1.99 5.77 23.34
C ILE A 4 1.31 7.14 23.42
N GLN A 5 1.78 8.00 24.32
CA GLN A 5 1.29 9.36 24.42
C GLN A 5 2.04 10.27 23.42
N PRO A 6 1.37 11.22 22.73
CA PRO A 6 2.00 12.06 21.71
C PRO A 6 3.24 12.83 22.21
N GLU A 7 3.24 13.23 23.49
CA GLU A 7 4.32 13.93 24.17
C GLU A 7 5.60 13.09 24.35
N GLU A 8 5.53 11.76 24.23
CA GLU A 8 6.67 10.85 24.34
C GLU A 8 7.41 10.68 23.00
N ILE A 9 6.81 11.12 21.88
CA ILE A 9 7.37 10.95 20.55
C ILE A 9 8.36 12.09 20.26
N THR A 10 9.63 11.86 20.59
CA THR A 10 10.69 12.85 20.38
C THR A 10 11.14 12.94 18.92
N GLN A 11 10.98 11.88 18.14
CA GLN A 11 11.26 11.85 16.69
C GLN A 11 10.30 10.90 15.97
N LEU A 12 9.64 11.38 14.92
CA LEU A 12 8.90 10.53 13.98
C LEU A 12 9.87 9.89 12.99
N ALA A 13 9.71 8.59 12.73
CA ALA A 13 10.38 7.98 11.60
C ALA A 13 9.91 8.66 10.30
N PRO A 14 10.83 8.97 9.37
CA PRO A 14 10.44 9.52 8.07
C PRO A 14 9.58 8.50 7.32
N MET A 15 8.56 8.99 6.61
CA MET A 15 7.77 8.14 5.71
C MET A 15 8.68 7.59 4.61
N SER A 16 8.44 6.34 4.18
CA SER A 16 9.18 5.80 3.05
C SER A 16 8.84 6.59 1.77
N ASN A 17 9.83 6.74 0.90
CA ASN A 17 9.65 7.44 -0.38
C ASN A 17 8.55 6.79 -1.24
N SER A 18 8.44 5.46 -1.19
CA SER A 18 7.40 4.71 -1.90
C SER A 18 6.00 5.07 -1.42
N VAL A 19 5.78 5.17 -0.10
CA VAL A 19 4.48 5.57 0.46
C VAL A 19 4.17 7.02 0.12
N HIS A 20 5.15 7.91 0.19
CA HIS A 20 4.94 9.32 -0.19
C HIS A 20 4.55 9.46 -1.67
N ARG A 21 5.25 8.74 -2.56
CA ARG A 21 4.92 8.74 -4.00
C ARG A 21 3.55 8.12 -4.27
N LEU A 22 3.23 7.01 -3.61
CA LEU A 22 1.93 6.35 -3.73
C LEU A 22 0.78 7.28 -3.28
N ALA A 23 0.94 7.96 -2.14
CA ALA A 23 -0.05 8.92 -1.65
C ALA A 23 -0.30 10.06 -2.65
N LYS A 24 0.76 10.55 -3.31
CA LYS A 24 0.64 11.56 -4.37
C LYS A 24 -0.14 11.04 -5.57
N LEU A 25 0.17 9.84 -6.06
CA LEU A 25 -0.50 9.24 -7.21
C LEU A 25 -1.99 8.96 -6.93
N VAL A 26 -2.33 8.44 -5.76
CA VAL A 26 -3.73 8.15 -5.39
C VAL A 26 -4.57 9.42 -5.26
N SER A 27 -3.94 10.55 -4.93
CA SER A 27 -4.63 11.85 -4.80
C SER A 27 -4.74 12.62 -6.12
N ASP A 28 -4.10 12.14 -7.18
CA ASP A 28 -4.05 12.81 -8.49
C ASP A 28 -5.09 12.18 -9.44
N PRO A 29 -6.11 12.94 -9.89
CA PRO A 29 -7.17 12.41 -10.77
C PRO A 29 -6.68 12.00 -12.16
N GLU A 30 -5.51 12.49 -12.59
CA GLU A 30 -4.93 12.14 -13.90
C GLU A 30 -4.03 10.90 -13.82
N SER A 31 -3.75 10.39 -12.61
CA SER A 31 -2.92 9.21 -12.42
C SER A 31 -3.63 7.93 -12.85
N GLN A 32 -2.87 7.02 -13.47
CA GLN A 32 -3.40 5.75 -13.94
C GLN A 32 -3.05 4.61 -12.98
N VAL A 33 -3.84 3.53 -13.05
CA VAL A 33 -3.56 2.28 -12.31
C VAL A 33 -2.14 1.76 -12.59
N ALA A 34 -1.61 1.99 -13.80
CA ALA A 34 -0.25 1.60 -14.16
C ALA A 34 0.82 2.34 -13.33
N ASP A 35 0.61 3.62 -13.02
CA ASP A 35 1.54 4.43 -12.21
C ASP A 35 1.60 3.91 -10.78
N ILE A 36 0.43 3.61 -10.21
CA ILE A 36 0.28 3.00 -8.89
C ILE A 36 0.96 1.62 -8.86
N THR A 37 0.67 0.78 -9.85
CA THR A 37 1.24 -0.57 -9.99
C THR A 37 2.77 -0.51 -10.00
N ARG A 38 3.35 0.42 -10.77
CA ARG A 38 4.80 0.61 -10.88
C ARG A 38 5.45 0.93 -9.53
N VAL A 39 4.84 1.80 -8.72
CA VAL A 39 5.38 2.16 -7.41
C VAL A 39 5.34 0.98 -6.44
N VAL A 40 4.25 0.22 -6.44
CA VAL A 40 4.11 -0.94 -5.56
C VAL A 40 5.08 -2.06 -5.98
N GLU A 41 5.23 -2.34 -7.28
CA GLU A 41 6.16 -3.37 -7.78
C GLU A 41 7.63 -3.10 -7.44
N LEU A 42 8.01 -1.83 -7.28
CA LEU A 42 9.38 -1.43 -6.93
C LEU A 42 9.66 -1.50 -5.42
N ASP A 43 8.64 -1.76 -4.60
CA ASP A 43 8.75 -1.86 -3.15
C ASP A 43 8.23 -3.22 -2.66
N GLU A 44 9.16 -4.09 -2.26
CA GLU A 44 8.84 -5.46 -1.85
C GLU A 44 7.88 -5.51 -0.65
N ALA A 45 8.01 -4.56 0.29
CA ALA A 45 7.16 -4.50 1.47
C ALA A 45 5.73 -4.10 1.10
N LEU A 46 5.57 -3.11 0.21
CA LEU A 46 4.25 -2.73 -0.32
C LEU A 46 3.62 -3.86 -1.14
N THR A 47 4.40 -4.50 -2.02
CA THR A 47 3.93 -5.64 -2.83
C THR A 47 3.42 -6.76 -1.93
N ALA A 48 4.21 -7.17 -0.94
CA ALA A 48 3.83 -8.26 -0.04
C ALA A 48 2.59 -7.91 0.81
N ASN A 49 2.48 -6.67 1.28
CA ASN A 49 1.30 -6.19 2.00
C ASN A 49 0.05 -6.18 1.11
N LEU A 50 0.15 -5.63 -0.09
CA LEU A 50 -0.98 -5.53 -1.01
C LEU A 50 -1.52 -6.90 -1.41
N LEU A 51 -0.63 -7.85 -1.75
CA LEU A 51 -1.03 -9.22 -2.07
C LEU A 51 -1.68 -9.92 -0.86
N ARG A 52 -1.18 -9.69 0.36
CA ARG A 52 -1.84 -10.20 1.58
C ARG A 52 -3.25 -9.64 1.75
N TRP A 53 -3.45 -8.35 1.51
CA TRP A 53 -4.77 -7.72 1.62
C TRP A 53 -5.73 -8.20 0.53
N ALA A 54 -5.28 -8.27 -0.72
CA ALA A 54 -6.08 -8.77 -1.84
C ALA A 54 -6.49 -10.25 -1.70
N ASN A 55 -5.75 -11.03 -0.93
CA ASN A 55 -6.09 -12.42 -0.62
C ASN A 55 -6.74 -12.61 0.75
N SER A 56 -6.98 -11.52 1.49
CA SER A 56 -7.63 -11.60 2.80
C SER A 56 -9.12 -11.92 2.65
N ALA A 57 -9.71 -12.43 3.74
CA ALA A 57 -11.15 -12.68 3.80
C ALA A 57 -12.00 -11.42 3.49
N TRP A 58 -11.45 -10.23 3.71
CA TRP A 58 -12.09 -8.95 3.37
C TRP A 58 -12.28 -8.78 1.85
N SER A 59 -11.28 -9.12 1.04
CA SER A 59 -11.32 -8.95 -0.43
C SER A 59 -12.19 -10.01 -1.13
N ARG A 60 -12.55 -11.11 -0.44
CA ARG A 60 -13.41 -12.21 -0.95
C ARG A 60 -12.96 -12.78 -2.30
N SER A 61 -11.65 -12.85 -2.54
CA SER A 61 -11.15 -13.41 -3.79
C SER A 61 -11.50 -14.90 -3.92
N GLN A 62 -12.14 -15.28 -5.03
CA GLN A 62 -12.43 -16.70 -5.33
C GLN A 62 -11.17 -17.48 -5.69
N ASN A 63 -10.19 -16.81 -6.31
CA ASN A 63 -8.91 -17.40 -6.74
C ASN A 63 -7.73 -16.61 -6.15
N PRO A 64 -6.56 -17.21 -5.88
CA PRO A 64 -5.41 -16.46 -5.38
C PRO A 64 -5.02 -15.32 -6.32
N VAL A 65 -4.97 -14.09 -5.78
CA VAL A 65 -4.46 -12.90 -6.49
C VAL A 65 -2.94 -12.93 -6.42
N VAL A 66 -2.29 -13.03 -7.58
CA VAL A 66 -0.82 -13.18 -7.68
C VAL A 66 -0.13 -12.02 -8.39
N SER A 67 -0.91 -11.08 -8.94
CA SER A 67 -0.35 -9.90 -9.63
C SER A 67 -0.64 -8.62 -8.86
N VAL A 68 0.33 -7.71 -8.84
CA VAL A 68 0.17 -6.38 -8.22
C VAL A 68 -0.95 -5.61 -8.90
N ARG A 69 -1.00 -5.64 -10.23
CA ARG A 69 -2.06 -4.96 -11.01
C ARG A 69 -3.46 -5.43 -10.63
N GLU A 70 -3.67 -6.74 -10.52
CA GLU A 70 -4.95 -7.29 -10.09
C GLU A 70 -5.26 -6.94 -8.63
N ALA A 71 -4.25 -6.95 -7.76
CA ALA A 71 -4.40 -6.59 -6.37
C ALA A 71 -4.81 -5.11 -6.20
N VAL A 72 -4.21 -4.19 -6.97
CA VAL A 72 -4.57 -2.76 -6.97
C VAL A 72 -6.03 -2.53 -7.38
N ILE A 73 -6.56 -3.32 -8.33
CA ILE A 73 -7.95 -3.17 -8.81
C ILE A 73 -8.97 -3.66 -7.75
N ARG A 74 -8.56 -4.54 -6.83
CA ARG A 74 -9.44 -5.25 -5.90
C ARG A 74 -9.46 -4.68 -4.48
N VAL A 75 -8.49 -3.83 -4.13
CA VAL A 75 -8.37 -3.19 -2.80
C VAL A 75 -8.84 -1.75 -2.90
#